data_AF-A0A134C1K1-F1
#
_entry.id   AF-A0A134C1K1-F1
#
_cell.length_a   1.000
_cell.length_b   1.000
_cell.length_c   1.000
_cell.angle_alpha   90.00
_cell.angle_beta   90.00
_cell.angle_gamma   90.00
#
_symmetry.space_group_name_H-M   'P 1'
#
loop_
_entity.id
_entity.type
_entity.pdbx_description
1 polymer ?
#
loop_
_entity_poly.entity_id
_entity_poly.type
_entity_poly.pdbx_seq_one_letter_code
_entity_poly.pdbx_strand_id
1 'polypeptide(L)'
;MSLPVNIDQYSRYITLSDDELLELRVNPKILERLHRLRGLYAYWLQFPTKFDQEIVQYDMSMFKVGRAQAYDDLHLVQLLLGNIQQAGKEFMRWKINKDLEEDLKKARRAGDFRSVAAIEKNRILNNRTDKDDEPEFEFDKIVPQNFEPTDDPSVIGIERVPDLRSRIKKLITKYSKDTMIEDAEYVEVEDDGTDSTE
;
A
#
# COMPACT_ATOMS: atom_id res chain seq x y z
N MET A 1 17.01 10.27 24.78
CA MET A 1 15.92 9.87 23.87
C MET A 1 15.66 11.03 22.93
N SER A 2 15.66 10.81 21.62
CA SER A 2 15.27 11.84 20.64
C SER A 2 13.81 12.22 20.89
N LEU A 3 13.50 13.51 20.82
CA LEU A 3 12.12 13.99 20.89
C LEU A 3 11.30 13.31 19.78
N PRO A 4 10.02 12.96 20.03
CA PRO A 4 9.16 12.40 19.00
C PRO A 4 9.14 13.35 17.80
N VAL A 5 9.47 12.82 16.62
CA VAL A 5 9.53 13.61 15.40
C VAL A 5 8.11 13.91 14.95
N ASN A 6 7.75 15.19 14.91
CA ASN A 6 6.50 15.62 14.31
C ASN A 6 6.64 15.64 12.78
N ILE A 7 6.20 14.57 12.12
CA ILE A 7 6.35 14.38 10.67
C ILE A 7 5.68 15.52 9.89
N ASP A 8 4.50 15.97 10.29
CA ASP A 8 3.76 17.04 9.62
C ASP A 8 4.54 18.36 9.63
N GLN A 9 5.21 18.65 10.73
CA GLN A 9 6.05 19.83 10.84
C GLN A 9 7.26 19.75 9.89
N TYR A 10 7.94 18.61 9.84
CA TYR A 10 9.09 18.45 8.94
C TYR A 10 8.66 18.44 7.47
N SER A 11 7.51 17.86 7.14
CA SER A 11 6.93 17.88 5.79
C SER A 11 6.70 19.30 5.28
N ARG A 12 6.17 20.18 6.13
CA ARG A 12 5.99 21.60 5.77
C ARG A 12 7.31 22.33 5.59
N TYR A 13 8.31 22.04 6.43
CA TYR A 13 9.56 22.79 6.44
C TYR A 13 10.57 22.33 5.40
N ILE A 14 10.55 21.06 4.98
CA ILE A 14 11.58 20.50 4.10
C ILE A 14 11.65 21.22 2.74
N THR A 15 10.53 21.77 2.27
CA THR A 15 10.40 22.48 0.99
C THR A 15 10.69 23.98 1.05
N LEU A 16 10.70 24.58 2.25
CA LEU A 16 10.90 26.02 2.43
C LEU A 16 12.36 26.44 2.28
N SER A 17 12.60 27.66 1.83
CA SER A 17 13.93 28.26 1.81
C SER A 17 14.42 28.60 3.23
N ASP A 18 15.73 28.82 3.38
CA ASP A 18 16.30 29.13 4.70
C ASP A 18 15.80 30.48 5.24
N ASP A 19 15.52 31.45 4.36
CA ASP A 19 14.95 32.74 4.72
C ASP A 19 13.53 32.60 5.32
N GLU A 20 12.68 31.79 4.69
CA GLU A 20 11.33 31.48 5.19
C GLU A 20 11.36 30.74 6.54
N LEU A 21 12.35 29.85 6.74
CA LEU A 21 12.54 29.14 8.01
C LEU A 21 12.99 30.08 9.14
N LEU A 22 13.78 31.10 8.83
CA LEU A 22 14.19 32.13 9.77
C LEU A 22 13.01 33.03 10.18
N GLU A 23 12.15 33.41 9.24
CA GLU A 23 10.92 34.16 9.52
C GLU A 23 9.97 33.40 10.46
N LEU A 24 9.85 32.09 10.25
CA LEU A 24 9.06 31.19 11.08
C LEU A 24 9.69 30.91 12.46
N ARG A 25 10.90 31.44 12.72
CA ARG A 25 11.66 31.23 13.97
C ARG A 25 11.78 29.75 14.35
N VAL A 26 12.05 28.91 13.35
CA VAL A 26 12.20 27.47 13.56
C VAL A 26 13.38 27.21 14.49
N ASN A 27 13.23 26.24 15.39
CA ASN A 27 14.27 25.88 16.34
C ASN A 27 15.57 25.51 15.59
N PRO A 28 16.74 26.05 16.00
CA PRO A 28 18.01 25.80 15.31
C PRO A 28 18.35 24.31 15.19
N LYS A 29 17.97 23.48 16.17
CA LYS A 29 18.20 22.03 16.11
C LYS A 29 17.38 21.34 15.00
N ILE A 30 16.17 21.83 14.74
CA ILE A 30 15.32 21.33 13.66
C ILE A 30 15.91 21.78 12.32
N LEU A 31 16.38 23.02 12.25
CA LEU A 31 17.01 23.60 11.07
C LEU A 31 18.28 22.81 10.65
N GLU A 32 19.18 22.51 11.60
CA GLU A 32 20.34 21.65 11.36
C GLU A 32 19.97 20.26 10.84
N ARG A 33 18.89 19.68 11.39
CA ARG A 33 18.39 18.38 10.92
C ARG A 33 17.79 18.48 9.52
N LEU A 34 17.05 19.54 9.20
CA LEU A 34 16.50 19.76 7.85
C LEU A 34 17.60 19.89 6.80
N HIS A 35 18.67 20.63 7.07
CA HIS A 35 19.83 20.70 6.18
C HIS A 35 20.46 19.35 5.92
N ARG A 36 20.58 18.52 6.97
CA ARG A 36 21.10 17.16 6.83
C ARG A 36 20.21 16.29 5.96
N LEU A 37 18.90 16.33 6.18
CA LEU A 37 17.92 15.58 5.37
C LEU A 37 17.95 16.00 3.90
N ARG A 38 18.02 17.31 3.62
CA ARG A 38 18.18 17.86 2.27
C ARG A 38 19.49 17.42 1.63
N GLY A 39 20.59 17.47 2.38
CA GLY A 39 21.92 17.04 1.92
C GLY A 39 21.97 15.54 1.60
N LEU A 40 21.36 14.71 2.45
CA LEU A 40 21.23 13.27 2.20
C LEU A 40 20.46 12.98 0.93
N TYR A 41 19.32 13.65 0.74
CA TYR A 41 18.51 13.47 -0.47
C TYR A 41 19.24 13.96 -1.73
N ALA A 42 19.95 15.10 -1.66
CA ALA A 42 20.74 15.60 -2.78
C ALA A 42 21.88 14.63 -3.16
N TYR A 43 22.58 14.07 -2.16
CA TYR A 43 23.59 13.05 -2.38
C TYR A 43 22.99 11.77 -3.00
N TRP A 44 21.83 11.35 -2.50
CA TRP A 44 21.13 10.18 -3.04
C TRP A 44 20.63 10.40 -4.46
N LEU A 45 20.19 11.62 -4.80
CA LEU A 45 19.80 12.01 -6.14
C LEU A 45 21.00 12.03 -7.11
N GLN A 46 22.17 12.46 -6.63
CA GLN A 46 23.40 12.42 -7.41
C GLN A 46 23.91 11.00 -7.64
N PHE A 47 23.71 10.11 -6.66
CA PHE A 47 24.15 8.72 -6.69
C PHE A 47 22.99 7.75 -6.44
N PRO A 48 22.01 7.64 -7.35
CA PRO A 48 20.81 6.83 -7.14
C PRO A 48 21.11 5.33 -7.02
N THR A 49 22.31 4.88 -7.41
CA THR A 49 22.75 3.49 -7.29
C THR A 49 23.12 3.07 -5.88
N LYS A 50 23.30 4.03 -4.96
CA LYS A 50 23.73 3.79 -3.58
C LYS A 50 22.64 3.12 -2.76
N PHE A 51 23.06 2.14 -1.97
CA PHE A 51 22.18 1.42 -1.06
C PHE A 51 22.01 2.17 0.26
N ASP A 52 20.94 1.86 0.98
CA ASP A 52 20.59 2.46 2.27
C ASP A 52 21.76 2.44 3.28
N GLN A 53 22.54 1.35 3.30
CA GLN A 53 23.73 1.24 4.14
C GLN A 53 24.82 2.26 3.78
N GLU A 54 25.03 2.51 2.49
CA GLU A 54 26.01 3.50 2.02
C GLU A 54 25.54 4.93 2.28
N ILE A 55 24.23 5.18 2.19
CA ILE A 55 23.64 6.49 2.55
C ILE A 55 23.77 6.74 4.05
N VAL A 56 23.50 5.74 4.89
CA VAL A 56 23.69 5.82 6.35
C VAL A 56 25.17 6.05 6.70
N GLN A 57 26.09 5.35 6.03
CA GLN A 57 27.52 5.56 6.25
C GLN A 57 27.97 6.96 5.82
N TYR A 58 27.41 7.46 4.71
CA TYR A 58 27.63 8.85 4.27
C TYR A 58 27.13 9.83 5.34
N ASP A 59 25.93 9.63 5.89
CA ASP A 59 25.37 10.49 6.94
C ASP A 59 26.27 10.53 8.19
N MET A 60 26.69 9.36 8.65
CA MET A 60 27.59 9.22 9.80
C MET A 60 28.95 9.90 9.57
N SER A 61 29.50 9.83 8.36
CA SER A 61 30.82 10.39 8.06
C SER A 61 30.78 11.90 7.79
N MET A 62 29.78 12.37 7.05
CA MET A 62 29.63 13.77 6.65
C MET A 62 29.08 14.63 7.79
N PHE A 63 28.01 14.18 8.45
CA PHE A 63 27.30 14.96 9.46
C PHE A 63 27.63 14.53 10.90
N LYS A 64 28.51 13.53 11.09
CA LYS A 64 29.01 13.06 12.40
C LYS A 64 27.89 12.65 13.37
N VAL A 65 26.80 12.12 12.84
CA VAL A 65 25.68 11.62 13.64
C VAL A 65 25.90 10.18 14.08
N GLY A 66 25.29 9.81 15.21
CA GLY A 66 25.30 8.43 15.68
C GLY A 66 24.51 7.50 14.76
N ARG A 67 24.85 6.21 14.76
CA ARG A 67 24.24 5.20 13.87
C ARG A 67 22.71 5.15 13.96
N ALA A 68 22.15 5.23 15.16
CA ALA A 68 20.69 5.21 15.35
C ALA A 68 20.03 6.44 14.69
N GLN A 69 20.61 7.62 14.89
CA GLN A 69 20.14 8.86 14.29
C GLN A 69 20.22 8.84 12.76
N ALA A 70 21.27 8.23 12.20
CA ALA A 70 21.44 8.13 10.75
C ALA A 70 20.38 7.24 10.08
N TYR A 71 19.97 6.14 10.73
CA TYR A 71 18.85 5.34 10.26
C TYR A 71 17.52 6.08 10.37
N ASP A 72 17.30 6.80 11.48
CA ASP A 72 16.10 7.64 11.64
C ASP A 72 16.03 8.73 10.56
N ASP A 73 17.17 9.35 10.23
CA ASP A 73 17.25 10.39 9.22
C ASP A 73 17.05 9.83 7.81
N LEU A 74 17.62 8.67 7.47
CA LEU A 74 17.33 7.98 6.21
C LEU A 74 15.83 7.67 6.08
N HIS A 75 15.22 7.12 7.11
CA HIS A 75 13.79 6.78 7.11
C HIS A 75 12.93 8.03 6.88
N LEU A 76 13.28 9.13 7.54
CA LEU A 76 12.58 10.40 7.42
C LEU A 76 12.76 11.02 6.02
N VAL A 77 13.95 10.90 5.40
CA VAL A 77 14.15 11.28 3.99
C VAL A 77 13.24 10.47 3.07
N GLN A 78 13.19 9.14 3.24
CA GLN A 78 12.33 8.27 2.43
C GLN A 78 10.84 8.63 2.57
N LEU A 79 10.41 9.01 3.78
CA LEU A 79 9.03 9.38 4.06
C LEU A 79 8.65 10.75 3.48
N LEU A 80 9.52 11.75 3.61
CA LEU A 80 9.21 13.13 3.22
C LEU A 80 9.46 13.43 1.74
N LEU A 81 10.54 12.88 1.18
CA LEU A 81 11.02 13.21 -0.17
C LEU A 81 10.83 12.03 -1.14
N GLY A 82 10.24 10.94 -0.66
CA GLY A 82 10.02 9.71 -1.41
C GLY A 82 11.26 8.83 -1.45
N ASN A 83 11.02 7.53 -1.64
CA ASN A 83 12.10 6.57 -1.81
C ASN A 83 12.53 6.51 -3.29
N ILE A 84 13.74 6.99 -3.58
CA ILE A 84 14.35 6.95 -4.91
C ILE A 84 14.47 5.51 -5.43
N GLN A 85 14.66 4.52 -4.55
CA GLN A 85 14.71 3.10 -4.91
C GLN A 85 13.31 2.47 -5.10
N GLN A 86 12.24 3.08 -4.57
CA GLN A 86 10.86 2.67 -4.89
C GLN A 86 10.43 3.08 -6.31
N ALA A 87 11.31 3.69 -7.10
CA ALA A 87 11.16 3.84 -8.54
C ALA A 87 11.22 2.46 -9.27
N GLY A 88 10.29 1.56 -8.93
CA GLY A 88 9.83 0.45 -9.75
C GLY A 88 10.78 -0.74 -9.92
N LYS A 89 10.17 -1.90 -10.21
CA LYS A 89 10.87 -3.03 -10.86
C LYS A 89 11.75 -2.57 -12.04
N GLU A 90 11.38 -1.45 -12.67
CA GLU A 90 12.09 -0.82 -13.77
C GLU A 90 13.50 -0.32 -13.40
N PHE A 91 13.69 0.34 -12.25
CA PHE A 91 15.02 0.77 -11.83
C PHE A 91 15.95 -0.42 -11.56
N MET A 92 15.41 -1.45 -10.91
CA MET A 92 16.16 -2.70 -10.67
C MET A 92 16.50 -3.41 -11.98
N ARG A 93 15.55 -3.45 -12.94
CA ARG A 93 15.79 -3.99 -14.28
C ARG A 93 16.90 -3.22 -15.00
N TRP A 94 16.85 -1.89 -14.98
CA TRP A 94 17.88 -1.02 -15.55
C TRP A 94 19.26 -1.26 -14.91
N LYS A 95 19.32 -1.34 -13.58
CA LYS A 95 20.57 -1.59 -12.84
C LYS A 95 21.19 -2.94 -13.22
N ILE A 96 20.39 -4.00 -13.18
CA ILE A 96 20.83 -5.34 -13.58
C ILE A 96 21.32 -5.34 -15.03
N ASN A 97 20.61 -4.65 -15.94
CA ASN A 97 21.05 -4.55 -17.33
C ASN A 97 22.41 -3.84 -17.48
N LYS A 98 22.65 -2.79 -16.69
CA LYS A 98 23.92 -2.06 -16.69
C LYS A 98 25.08 -2.92 -16.19
N ASP A 99 24.86 -3.65 -15.09
CA ASP A 99 25.87 -4.57 -14.53
C ASP A 99 26.18 -5.70 -15.53
N LEU A 100 25.15 -6.30 -16.14
CA LEU A 100 25.31 -7.32 -17.18
C LEU A 100 26.07 -6.79 -18.41
N GLU A 101 25.91 -5.51 -18.77
CA GLU A 101 26.65 -4.90 -19.88
C GLU A 101 28.15 -4.77 -19.57
N GLU A 102 28.50 -4.39 -18.34
CA GLU A 102 29.90 -4.34 -17.90
C GLU A 102 30.54 -5.74 -17.88
N ASP A 103 29.82 -6.74 -17.39
CA ASP A 103 30.32 -8.11 -17.31
C ASP A 103 30.42 -8.75 -18.70
N LEU A 104 29.51 -8.43 -19.62
CA LEU A 104 29.60 -8.84 -21.02
C LEU A 104 30.82 -8.22 -21.70
N LYS A 105 31.15 -6.95 -21.42
CA LYS A 105 32.38 -6.31 -21.91
C LYS A 105 33.64 -6.97 -21.35
N LYS A 106 33.62 -7.47 -20.12
CA LYS A 106 34.76 -8.20 -19.52
C LYS A 106 34.88 -9.62 -20.10
N ALA A 107 33.76 -10.34 -20.24
CA ALA A 107 33.72 -11.69 -20.80
C ALA A 107 34.16 -11.73 -22.27
N ARG A 108 33.72 -10.76 -23.09
CA ARG A 108 34.18 -10.62 -24.49
C ARG A 108 35.68 -10.32 -24.58
N ARG A 109 36.22 -9.50 -23.66
CA ARG A 109 37.66 -9.23 -23.58
C ARG A 109 38.47 -10.48 -23.18
N ALA A 110 37.91 -11.32 -22.31
CA ALA A 110 38.52 -12.57 -21.89
C ALA A 110 38.37 -13.72 -22.91
N GLY A 111 37.58 -13.55 -23.97
CA GLY A 111 37.28 -14.61 -24.95
C GLY A 111 36.38 -15.73 -24.43
N ASP A 112 35.74 -15.55 -23.27
CA ASP A 112 34.84 -16.55 -22.68
C ASP A 112 33.42 -16.40 -23.24
N PHE A 113 33.20 -17.01 -24.41
CA PHE A 113 31.90 -17.00 -25.08
C PHE A 113 30.82 -17.80 -24.34
N ARG A 114 31.20 -18.73 -23.45
CA ARG A 114 30.23 -19.47 -22.63
C ARG A 114 29.58 -18.54 -21.59
N SER A 115 30.40 -17.72 -20.93
CA SER A 115 29.91 -16.70 -20.01
C SER A 115 29.11 -15.61 -20.74
N VAL A 116 29.50 -15.22 -21.96
CA VAL A 116 28.72 -14.30 -22.80
C VAL A 116 27.31 -14.83 -23.06
N ALA A 117 27.17 -16.09 -23.48
CA ALA A 117 25.87 -16.70 -23.74
C ALA A 117 24.99 -16.77 -22.48
N ALA A 118 25.59 -17.04 -21.31
CA ALA A 118 24.88 -17.06 -20.04
C ALA A 118 24.38 -15.65 -19.62
N ILE A 119 25.21 -14.62 -19.79
CA ILE A 119 24.87 -13.22 -19.49
C ILE A 119 23.75 -12.73 -20.41
N GLU A 120 23.82 -13.02 -21.71
CA GLU A 120 22.78 -12.65 -22.68
C GLU A 120 21.44 -13.34 -22.36
N LYS A 121 21.45 -14.62 -21.95
CA LYS A 121 20.25 -15.34 -21.48
C LYS A 121 19.62 -14.67 -20.26
N ASN A 122 20.43 -14.29 -19.27
CA ASN A 122 19.94 -13.60 -18.07
C ASN A 122 19.37 -12.21 -18.39
N ARG A 123 19.95 -11.50 -19.36
CA ARG A 123 19.45 -10.21 -19.83
C ARG A 123 18.06 -10.33 -20.46
N ILE A 124 17.81 -11.38 -21.25
CA ILE A 124 16.49 -11.66 -21.84
C ILE A 124 15.45 -11.89 -20.74
N LEU A 125 15.76 -12.75 -19.77
CA LEU A 125 14.86 -13.08 -18.65
C LEU A 125 14.51 -11.86 -17.78
N ASN A 126 15.49 -10.98 -17.53
CA ASN A 126 15.28 -9.76 -16.72
C ASN A 126 14.34 -8.75 -17.40
N ASN A 127 14.43 -8.63 -18.73
CA ASN A 127 13.59 -7.73 -19.52
C ASN A 127 12.28 -8.35 -19.97
N ARG A 128 12.08 -9.66 -19.73
CA ARG A 128 10.92 -10.43 -20.21
C ARG A 128 10.66 -10.28 -21.71
N THR A 129 11.71 -10.03 -22.50
CA THR A 129 11.61 -9.89 -23.96
C THR A 129 11.22 -11.19 -24.66
N ASP A 130 11.17 -12.30 -23.91
CA ASP A 130 10.68 -13.61 -24.32
C ASP A 130 9.17 -13.79 -24.14
N LYS A 131 8.48 -12.87 -23.43
CA LYS A 131 7.05 -12.95 -23.14
C LYS A 131 6.28 -11.85 -23.87
N ASP A 132 5.04 -12.13 -24.23
CA ASP A 132 4.12 -11.11 -24.73
C ASP A 132 3.85 -10.08 -23.63
N ASP A 133 3.78 -8.81 -24.02
CA ASP A 133 3.45 -7.73 -23.11
C ASP A 133 2.02 -7.95 -22.54
N GLU A 134 1.85 -7.73 -21.24
CA GLU A 134 0.53 -7.82 -20.61
C GLU A 134 -0.38 -6.78 -21.27
N PRO A 135 -1.60 -7.15 -21.70
CA PRO A 135 -2.52 -6.20 -22.29
C PRO A 135 -2.80 -5.10 -21.27
N GLU A 136 -2.62 -3.85 -21.70
CA GLU A 136 -2.88 -2.69 -20.84
C GLU A 136 -4.37 -2.70 -20.48
N PHE A 137 -4.66 -2.96 -19.20
CA PHE A 137 -6.03 -2.94 -18.71
C PHE A 137 -6.53 -1.50 -18.74
N GLU A 138 -7.46 -1.22 -19.66
CA GLU A 138 -8.12 0.08 -19.78
C GLU A 138 -9.14 0.24 -18.64
N PHE A 139 -8.66 0.40 -17.41
CA PHE A 139 -9.49 0.54 -16.20
C PHE A 139 -10.49 1.71 -16.32
N ASP A 140 -10.15 2.73 -17.12
CA ASP A 140 -11.03 3.86 -17.43
C ASP A 140 -12.31 3.46 -18.18
N LYS A 141 -12.33 2.30 -18.84
CA LYS A 141 -13.52 1.77 -19.54
C LYS A 141 -14.44 0.96 -18.62
N ILE A 142 -14.01 0.64 -17.41
CA ILE A 142 -14.83 -0.12 -16.45
C ILE A 142 -15.83 0.84 -15.81
N VAL A 143 -17.03 0.91 -16.38
CA VAL A 143 -18.14 1.67 -15.78
C VAL A 143 -18.74 0.84 -14.63
N PRO A 144 -18.77 1.37 -13.38
CA PRO A 144 -19.46 0.70 -12.28
C PRO A 144 -20.93 0.46 -12.65
N GLN A 145 -21.41 -0.76 -12.46
CA GLN A 145 -22.83 -1.05 -12.65
C GLN A 145 -23.62 -0.46 -11.46
N ASN A 146 -24.55 0.44 -11.75
CA ASN A 146 -25.48 0.95 -10.75
C ASN A 146 -26.59 -0.08 -10.54
N PHE A 147 -26.60 -0.74 -9.38
CA PHE A 147 -27.71 -1.60 -8.98
C PHE A 147 -28.81 -0.74 -8.34
N GLU A 148 -29.97 -0.69 -8.99
CA GLU A 148 -31.18 -0.09 -8.40
C GLU A 148 -32.09 -1.21 -7.88
N PRO A 149 -32.31 -1.31 -6.55
CA PRO A 149 -33.27 -2.27 -6.01
C PRO A 149 -34.67 -1.93 -6.54
N THR A 150 -35.21 -2.84 -7.34
CA THR A 150 -36.52 -2.70 -7.99
C THR A 150 -37.44 -3.83 -7.56
N ASP A 151 -38.64 -3.48 -7.11
CA ASP A 151 -39.69 -4.42 -6.71
C ASP A 151 -40.47 -5.01 -7.90
N ASP A 152 -40.17 -4.57 -9.13
CA ASP A 152 -40.80 -5.06 -10.35
C ASP A 152 -40.11 -6.34 -10.87
N PRO A 153 -40.75 -7.51 -10.77
CA PRO A 153 -40.16 -8.78 -11.22
C PRO A 153 -40.00 -8.85 -12.75
N SER A 154 -40.63 -7.94 -13.50
CA SER A 154 -40.46 -7.84 -14.96
C SER A 154 -39.06 -7.39 -15.37
N VAL A 155 -38.29 -6.74 -14.48
CA VAL A 155 -36.87 -6.39 -14.72
C VAL A 155 -35.99 -7.64 -14.89
N ILE A 156 -36.41 -8.78 -14.32
CA ILE A 156 -35.72 -10.08 -14.43
C ILE A 156 -36.45 -11.01 -15.43
N GLY A 157 -37.45 -10.51 -16.16
CA GLY A 157 -38.19 -11.26 -17.19
C GLY A 157 -39.32 -12.16 -16.65
N ILE A 158 -39.81 -11.92 -15.44
CA ILE A 158 -40.94 -12.66 -14.85
C ILE A 158 -42.24 -11.90 -15.11
N GLU A 159 -43.26 -12.60 -15.61
CA GLU A 159 -44.58 -12.02 -15.85
C GLU A 159 -45.27 -11.61 -14.54
N ARG A 160 -45.82 -10.39 -14.50
CA ARG A 160 -46.50 -9.85 -13.33
C ARG A 160 -47.81 -10.60 -13.05
N VAL A 161 -47.93 -11.19 -11.86
CA VAL A 161 -49.23 -11.70 -11.38
C VAL A 161 -50.15 -10.51 -11.06
N PRO A 162 -51.34 -10.41 -11.67
CA PRO A 162 -52.27 -9.32 -11.39
C PRO A 162 -52.77 -9.38 -9.94
N ASP A 163 -52.79 -8.22 -9.29
CA ASP A 163 -53.30 -8.00 -7.93
C ASP A 163 -52.63 -8.84 -6.81
N LEU A 164 -51.30 -8.99 -6.90
CA LEU A 164 -50.47 -9.74 -5.94
C LEU A 164 -50.69 -9.31 -4.47
N ARG A 165 -50.84 -8.00 -4.22
CA ARG A 165 -51.03 -7.45 -2.86
C ARG A 165 -52.35 -7.91 -2.23
N SER A 166 -53.45 -7.96 -2.99
CA SER A 166 -54.73 -8.44 -2.46
C SER A 166 -54.67 -9.94 -2.17
N ARG A 167 -53.96 -10.71 -3.00
CA ARG A 167 -53.75 -12.14 -2.81
C ARG A 167 -52.90 -12.43 -1.58
N ILE A 168 -51.83 -11.67 -1.35
CA ILE A 168 -51.03 -11.73 -0.12
C ILE A 168 -51.91 -11.44 1.10
N LYS A 169 -52.69 -10.35 1.07
CA LYS A 169 -53.58 -9.99 2.18
C LYS A 169 -54.60 -11.08 2.48
N LYS A 170 -55.22 -11.67 1.45
CA LYS A 170 -56.16 -12.81 1.59
C LYS A 170 -55.49 -14.04 2.20
N LEU A 171 -54.27 -14.36 1.77
CA LEU A 171 -53.50 -15.49 2.32
C LEU A 171 -53.13 -15.23 3.78
N ILE A 172 -52.61 -14.05 4.10
CA ILE A 172 -52.33 -13.64 5.49
C ILE A 172 -53.58 -13.79 6.34
N THR A 173 -54.72 -13.23 5.93
CA THR A 173 -55.97 -13.33 6.71
C THR A 173 -56.48 -14.76 6.86
N LYS A 174 -56.26 -15.63 5.85
CA LYS A 174 -56.65 -17.04 5.91
C LYS A 174 -55.80 -17.80 6.93
N TYR A 175 -54.49 -17.67 6.85
CA TYR A 175 -53.58 -18.39 7.74
C TYR A 175 -53.47 -17.76 9.14
N SER A 176 -53.70 -16.46 9.28
CA SER A 176 -53.73 -15.78 10.59
C SER A 176 -55.00 -16.06 11.40
N LYS A 177 -56.07 -16.57 10.76
CA LYS A 177 -57.29 -17.00 11.47
C LYS A 177 -57.17 -18.43 12.01
N ASP A 178 -56.48 -19.31 11.30
CA ASP A 178 -56.32 -20.72 11.68
C ASP A 178 -55.20 -20.92 12.71
N THR A 179 -54.26 -19.99 12.82
CA THR A 179 -53.26 -19.97 13.91
C THR A 179 -53.66 -18.90 14.92
N MET A 180 -54.62 -19.23 15.81
CA MET A 180 -54.71 -18.52 17.08
C MET A 180 -53.44 -18.87 17.86
N ILE A 181 -52.42 -18.01 17.71
CA ILE A 181 -51.30 -18.00 18.64
C ILE A 181 -51.90 -17.44 19.93
N GLU A 182 -52.40 -18.32 20.78
CA GLU A 182 -52.62 -18.01 22.19
C GLU A 182 -51.21 -17.79 22.77
N ASP A 183 -50.88 -16.53 23.04
CA ASP A 183 -49.67 -16.20 23.79
C ASP A 183 -49.79 -16.90 25.15
N ALA A 184 -49.01 -17.95 25.37
CA ALA A 184 -48.99 -18.64 26.65
C ALA A 184 -48.47 -17.68 27.73
N GLU A 185 -49.29 -17.41 28.75
CA GLU A 185 -48.84 -16.65 29.91
C GLU A 185 -47.73 -17.41 30.63
N TYR A 186 -46.65 -16.68 30.92
CA TYR A 186 -45.47 -17.19 31.60
C TYR A 186 -45.82 -17.67 33.01
N VAL A 187 -45.51 -18.93 33.31
CA VAL A 187 -45.60 -19.49 34.67
C VAL A 187 -44.19 -19.76 35.18
N GLU A 188 -43.79 -19.04 36.23
CA GLU A 188 -42.58 -19.34 36.99
C GLU A 188 -42.77 -20.65 37.75
N VAL A 189 -41.89 -21.62 37.49
CA VAL A 189 -41.82 -22.86 38.26
C VAL A 189 -40.98 -22.57 39.49
N GLU A 190 -41.59 -22.59 40.68
CA GLU A 190 -40.85 -22.59 41.95
C GLU A 190 -40.15 -23.94 42.08
N ASP A 191 -38.82 -23.89 42.15
CA ASP A 191 -37.92 -25.03 42.33
C ASP A 191 -38.01 -25.49 43.80
N ASP A 192 -39.00 -26.34 44.11
CA ASP A 192 -39.10 -27.02 45.41
C ASP A 192 -37.97 -28.05 45.54
N GLY A 193 -36.81 -27.55 45.96
CA GLY A 193 -35.65 -28.33 46.33
C GLY A 193 -36.00 -29.43 47.33
N THR A 194 -36.07 -30.65 46.83
CA THR A 194 -35.92 -31.88 47.61
C THR A 194 -34.81 -32.70 46.99
N ASP A 195 -33.62 -32.44 47.49
CA ASP A 195 -32.48 -33.36 47.46
C ASP A 195 -32.96 -34.70 48.06
N SER A 196 -33.25 -35.69 47.23
CA SER A 196 -33.41 -37.08 47.66
C SER A 196 -32.09 -37.80 47.38
N THR A 197 -31.19 -37.70 48.35
CA THR A 197 -30.15 -38.70 48.59
C THR A 197 -30.80 -40.07 48.84
N GLU A 198 -30.55 -41.03 47.95
CA GLU A 198 -30.28 -42.45 48.25
C GLU A 198 -29.81 -43.20 47.00
#